data_AF-A0A1G7WGH2-F1
#
_entry.id   AF-A0A1G7WGH2-F1
#
_cell.length_a   1.000
_cell.length_b   1.000
_cell.length_c   1.000
_cell.angle_alpha   90.00
_cell.angle_beta   90.00
_cell.angle_gamma   90.00
#
_symmetry.space_group_name_H-M   'P 1'
#
loop_
_entity.id
_entity.type
_entity.pdbx_description
1 polymer ?
#
loop_
_entity_poly.entity_id
_entity_poly.type
_entity_poly.pdbx_seq_one_letter_code
_entity_poly.pdbx_strand_id
1 'polypeptide(L)'
;MYLCPQITTNDKTMNNDKKDKEVDIDDVAITLEVDSEVIDKVRSGEITHILLDIDENNQSLILENVDGNLILVTDEMPTTFHGCYLYNNGEFPYSIRGALDFLVLANENDNCLTRIIDVNTEPVKRFNYQGAGKPIVEDANGDSCVWEVSFEVVPVLVEPRYYLMRWNPSISSFTEKDFEKCVKNQVHGMFRINWSINEWEEARRGDIFYMMRVGDDKAGIVFNGQLISDPYPGEDWAGCTKRRMYVDLICTNASETGNEPIIPFTKLQEAIPSFEWSKGHSGVLLSDDIMDELVKLM
;
A
#
# COMPACT_ATOMS: atom_id res chain seq x y z
N MET A 1 4.33 13.45 -20.89
CA MET A 1 4.72 12.35 -21.79
C MET A 1 4.62 11.13 -20.93
N TYR A 2 3.52 10.38 -21.05
CA TYR A 2 3.23 9.23 -20.21
C TYR A 2 3.91 8.00 -20.81
N LEU A 3 4.69 7.29 -20.02
CA LEU A 3 5.36 6.04 -20.40
C LEU A 3 4.58 4.90 -19.74
N CYS A 4 3.87 4.10 -20.54
CA CYS A 4 3.24 2.87 -20.06
C CYS A 4 4.30 1.77 -19.89
N PRO A 5 4.48 1.19 -18.70
CA PRO A 5 5.40 0.08 -18.46
C PRO A 5 5.06 -1.17 -19.29
N GLN A 6 6.06 -2.00 -19.60
CA GLN A 6 5.85 -3.32 -20.21
C GLN A 6 5.81 -4.42 -19.13
N ILE A 7 5.03 -5.48 -19.32
CA ILE A 7 4.87 -6.56 -18.32
C ILE A 7 5.60 -7.82 -18.75
N THR A 8 6.33 -8.45 -17.83
CA THR A 8 6.97 -9.76 -18.03
C THR A 8 6.28 -10.85 -17.22
N THR A 9 6.14 -12.04 -17.81
CA THR A 9 5.55 -13.23 -17.17
C THR A 9 6.58 -14.35 -17.07
N ASN A 10 6.66 -15.02 -15.91
CA ASN A 10 7.41 -16.25 -15.71
C ASN A 10 6.43 -17.44 -15.66
N ASP A 11 6.49 -18.32 -16.66
CA ASP A 11 5.70 -19.56 -16.71
C ASP A 11 6.20 -20.58 -15.66
N LYS A 12 5.38 -20.95 -14.67
CA LYS A 12 5.62 -22.16 -13.86
C LYS A 12 4.35 -22.96 -13.51
N THR A 13 4.51 -24.27 -13.70
CA THR A 13 3.57 -25.35 -13.38
C THR A 13 3.37 -25.58 -11.88
N MET A 14 2.11 -25.64 -11.45
CA MET A 14 1.70 -25.93 -10.07
C MET A 14 2.00 -27.37 -9.63
N ASN A 15 2.51 -27.52 -8.40
CA ASN A 15 2.45 -28.77 -7.65
C ASN A 15 1.97 -28.47 -6.22
N ASN A 16 0.95 -29.20 -5.75
CA ASN A 16 0.25 -28.95 -4.50
C ASN A 16 0.83 -29.80 -3.36
N ASP A 17 1.33 -29.15 -2.30
CA ASP A 17 1.34 -29.71 -0.93
C ASP A 17 1.37 -28.57 0.11
N LYS A 18 0.55 -28.70 1.16
CA LYS A 18 0.43 -27.75 2.29
C LYS A 18 1.51 -28.05 3.35
N LYS A 19 2.59 -27.28 3.33
CA LYS A 19 3.39 -26.82 4.49
C LYS A 19 3.42 -25.30 4.41
N ASP A 20 3.73 -24.58 5.50
CA ASP A 20 3.85 -23.10 5.52
C ASP A 20 4.49 -22.63 4.22
N LYS A 21 3.65 -22.18 3.29
CA LYS A 21 4.07 -21.97 1.91
C LYS A 21 4.83 -20.65 1.96
N GLU A 22 6.12 -20.74 1.74
CA GLU A 22 6.92 -19.60 1.30
C GLU A 22 6.12 -18.92 0.18
N VAL A 23 5.68 -17.68 0.44
CA VAL A 23 4.88 -16.92 -0.52
C VAL A 23 5.81 -16.60 -1.67
N ASP A 24 5.50 -17.14 -2.86
CA ASP A 24 6.23 -16.75 -4.06
C ASP A 24 5.93 -15.28 -4.34
N ILE A 25 6.97 -14.48 -4.61
CA ILE A 25 6.76 -13.07 -4.91
C ILE A 25 5.91 -12.89 -6.16
N ASP A 26 5.96 -13.84 -7.10
CA ASP A 26 5.11 -13.87 -8.30
C ASP A 26 3.62 -14.12 -7.97
N ASP A 27 3.30 -14.60 -6.75
CA ASP A 27 1.91 -14.76 -6.29
C ASP A 27 1.30 -13.45 -5.74
N VAL A 28 2.14 -12.49 -5.35
CA VAL A 28 1.72 -11.25 -4.67
C VAL A 28 2.24 -9.97 -5.33
N ALA A 29 3.02 -10.09 -6.40
CA ALA A 29 3.61 -8.98 -7.12
C ALA A 29 3.50 -9.13 -8.63
N ILE A 30 3.47 -7.99 -9.33
CA ILE A 30 3.63 -7.92 -10.79
C ILE A 30 4.95 -7.23 -11.09
N THR A 31 5.73 -7.80 -12.02
CA THR A 31 6.95 -7.14 -12.51
C THR A 31 6.66 -6.30 -13.76
N LEU A 32 7.09 -5.04 -13.71
CA LEU A 32 6.93 -4.03 -14.74
C LEU A 32 8.31 -3.57 -15.22
N GLU A 33 8.61 -3.77 -16.49
CA GLU A 33 9.76 -3.18 -17.14
C GLU A 33 9.53 -1.68 -17.35
N VAL A 34 10.42 -0.86 -16.79
CA VAL A 34 10.35 0.61 -16.82
C VAL A 34 11.72 1.22 -17.09
N ASP A 35 11.75 2.47 -17.57
CA ASP A 35 12.99 3.24 -17.66
C ASP A 35 13.58 3.52 -16.27
N SER A 36 14.91 3.61 -16.17
CA SER A 36 15.59 3.91 -14.90
C SER A 36 15.13 5.22 -14.25
N GLU A 37 14.73 6.22 -15.05
CA GLU A 37 14.18 7.47 -14.54
C GLU A 37 12.89 7.26 -13.72
N VAL A 38 12.05 6.29 -14.09
CA VAL A 38 10.82 5.97 -13.36
C VAL A 38 11.16 5.42 -11.98
N ILE A 39 12.14 4.52 -11.89
CA ILE A 39 12.61 3.97 -10.61
C ILE A 39 13.12 5.08 -9.69
N ASP A 40 13.97 5.97 -10.20
CA ASP A 40 14.53 7.08 -9.43
C ASP A 40 13.43 8.03 -8.92
N LYS A 41 12.43 8.32 -9.76
CA LYS A 41 11.29 9.17 -9.40
C LYS A 41 10.34 8.53 -8.40
N VAL A 42 10.18 7.21 -8.43
CA VAL A 42 9.39 6.50 -7.42
C VAL A 42 10.10 6.49 -6.08
N ARG A 43 11.43 6.28 -6.07
CA ARG A 43 12.24 6.35 -4.86
C ARG A 43 12.26 7.75 -4.24
N SER A 44 12.31 8.79 -5.06
CA SER A 44 12.26 10.19 -4.59
C SER A 44 10.85 10.66 -4.20
N GLY A 45 9.81 9.91 -4.56
CA GLY A 45 8.42 10.31 -4.38
C GLY A 45 7.92 11.37 -5.38
N GLU A 46 8.69 11.71 -6.42
CA GLU A 46 8.21 12.54 -7.53
C GLU A 46 7.06 11.86 -8.27
N ILE A 47 7.12 10.53 -8.40
CA ILE A 47 6.03 9.69 -8.92
C ILE A 47 5.57 8.77 -7.78
N THR A 48 4.27 8.77 -7.54
CA THR A 48 3.62 7.89 -6.54
C THR A 48 2.58 6.98 -7.15
N HIS A 49 2.29 7.12 -8.44
CA HIS A 49 1.27 6.35 -9.15
C HIS A 49 1.88 5.68 -10.37
N ILE A 50 1.58 4.39 -10.55
CA ILE A 50 1.97 3.60 -11.72
C ILE A 50 0.72 3.26 -12.52
N LEU A 51 0.68 3.70 -13.78
CA LEU A 51 -0.43 3.46 -14.69
C LEU A 51 -0.18 2.20 -15.51
N LEU A 52 -1.23 1.41 -15.68
CA LEU A 52 -1.20 0.18 -16.45
C LEU A 52 -2.49 0.00 -17.25
N ASP A 53 -2.35 -0.10 -18.56
CA ASP A 53 -3.44 -0.50 -19.44
C ASP A 53 -3.76 -1.98 -19.23
N ILE A 54 -5.03 -2.34 -19.01
CA ILE A 54 -5.41 -3.76 -18.98
C ILE A 54 -5.55 -4.28 -20.40
N ASP A 55 -4.78 -5.31 -20.74
CA ASP A 55 -4.80 -5.97 -22.05
C ASP A 55 -4.89 -7.50 -21.93
N GLU A 56 -4.91 -8.18 -23.07
CA GLU A 56 -5.00 -9.65 -23.13
C GLU A 56 -3.81 -10.37 -22.50
N ASN A 57 -2.66 -9.70 -22.36
CA ASN A 57 -1.42 -10.26 -21.85
C ASN A 57 -1.30 -10.12 -20.33
N ASN A 58 -1.86 -9.06 -19.73
CA ASN A 58 -1.67 -8.75 -18.31
C ASN A 58 -2.91 -8.93 -17.42
N GLN A 59 -4.10 -9.02 -18.00
CA GLN A 59 -5.36 -9.08 -17.26
C GLN A 59 -5.39 -10.14 -16.15
N SER A 60 -4.79 -11.31 -16.39
CA SER A 60 -4.83 -12.44 -15.44
C SER A 60 -3.91 -12.25 -14.23
N LEU A 61 -2.97 -11.30 -14.31
CA LEU A 61 -2.10 -10.93 -13.21
C LEU A 61 -2.76 -9.90 -12.29
N ILE A 62 -3.56 -9.00 -12.88
CA ILE A 62 -4.19 -7.86 -12.20
C ILE A 62 -5.56 -8.23 -11.64
N LEU A 63 -6.32 -9.06 -12.36
CA LEU A 63 -7.72 -9.35 -12.07
C LEU A 63 -7.85 -10.77 -11.53
N GLU A 64 -8.68 -10.94 -10.49
CA GLU A 64 -9.04 -12.27 -9.99
C GLU A 64 -10.48 -12.66 -10.34
N ASN A 65 -10.69 -13.96 -10.50
CA ASN A 65 -11.98 -14.54 -10.79
C ASN A 65 -12.77 -14.68 -9.48
N VAL A 66 -13.86 -13.93 -9.33
CA VAL A 66 -14.80 -14.10 -8.22
C VAL A 66 -15.72 -15.27 -8.56
N ASP A 67 -15.49 -16.43 -7.93
CA ASP A 67 -16.33 -17.64 -8.00
C ASP A 67 -16.42 -18.38 -9.36
N GLY A 68 -15.28 -18.56 -10.04
CA GLY A 68 -15.14 -19.50 -11.17
C GLY A 68 -15.87 -19.10 -12.45
N ASN A 69 -16.48 -17.92 -12.48
CA ASN A 69 -17.08 -17.30 -13.64
C ASN A 69 -16.54 -15.87 -13.71
N LEU A 70 -15.99 -15.44 -14.85
CA LEU A 70 -15.95 -14.01 -15.14
C LEU A 70 -17.41 -13.51 -15.02
N ILE A 71 -17.79 -12.90 -13.90
CA ILE A 71 -19.13 -12.36 -13.75
C ILE A 71 -19.19 -11.03 -14.51
N LEU A 72 -19.29 -11.14 -15.83
CA LEU A 72 -20.04 -10.17 -16.61
C LEU A 72 -21.50 -10.33 -16.19
N VAL A 73 -22.00 -9.48 -15.27
CA VAL A 73 -23.46 -9.37 -15.07
C VAL A 73 -24.02 -8.64 -16.29
N THR A 74 -24.20 -9.38 -17.38
CA THR A 74 -24.83 -8.90 -18.61
C THR A 74 -25.80 -9.97 -19.07
N ASP A 75 -27.04 -9.60 -19.36
CA ASP A 75 -28.10 -10.53 -19.79
C ASP A 75 -27.77 -11.25 -21.13
N GLU A 76 -26.74 -10.80 -21.84
CA GLU A 76 -26.21 -11.44 -23.04
C GLU A 76 -24.67 -11.52 -22.96
N MET A 77 -24.12 -12.73 -23.05
CA MET A 77 -22.66 -12.95 -23.08
C MET A 77 -22.06 -12.45 -24.39
N PRO A 78 -20.98 -11.64 -24.38
CA PRO A 78 -20.12 -11.50 -25.54
C PRO A 78 -19.35 -12.81 -25.75
N THR A 79 -19.54 -13.43 -26.91
CA THR A 79 -18.88 -14.69 -27.32
C THR A 79 -17.37 -14.58 -27.55
N THR A 80 -16.79 -13.39 -27.34
CA THR A 80 -15.37 -13.11 -27.61
C THR A 80 -14.84 -12.08 -26.62
N PHE A 81 -13.93 -12.53 -25.77
CA PHE A 81 -13.00 -11.69 -25.01
C PHE A 81 -11.92 -11.19 -25.99
N HIS A 82 -12.23 -10.18 -26.80
CA HIS A 82 -11.22 -9.51 -27.61
C HIS A 82 -10.74 -8.28 -26.84
N GLY A 83 -9.45 -8.18 -26.55
CA GLY A 83 -8.77 -6.92 -26.19
C GLY A 83 -9.37 -6.08 -25.05
N CYS A 84 -9.94 -6.70 -24.00
CA CYS A 84 -10.41 -6.01 -22.79
C CYS A 84 -11.56 -5.00 -22.99
N TYR A 85 -12.46 -5.22 -23.95
CA TYR A 85 -13.69 -4.42 -24.08
C TYR A 85 -14.75 -4.89 -23.09
N LEU A 86 -15.05 -4.07 -22.08
CA LEU A 86 -15.90 -4.45 -20.96
C LEU A 86 -17.26 -3.75 -21.00
N TYR A 87 -18.35 -4.50 -21.21
CA TYR A 87 -19.72 -4.00 -21.15
C TYR A 87 -20.20 -3.95 -19.69
N ASN A 88 -20.31 -2.76 -19.10
CA ASN A 88 -20.89 -2.58 -17.76
C ASN A 88 -21.28 -1.12 -17.44
N ASN A 89 -21.87 -0.38 -18.38
CA ASN A 89 -22.31 1.03 -18.16
C ASN A 89 -21.25 2.00 -17.60
N GLY A 90 -19.95 1.65 -17.68
CA GLY A 90 -18.87 2.44 -17.08
C GLY A 90 -18.52 2.13 -15.61
N GLU A 91 -18.99 1.01 -15.06
CA GLU A 91 -18.51 0.48 -13.77
C GLU A 91 -17.46 -0.62 -14.01
N PHE A 92 -16.36 -0.59 -13.25
CA PHE A 92 -15.28 -1.59 -13.39
C PHE A 92 -15.81 -2.97 -12.99
N PRO A 93 -15.90 -3.96 -13.90
CA PRO A 93 -16.65 -5.18 -13.65
C PRO A 93 -15.82 -6.28 -12.95
N TYR A 94 -14.59 -5.99 -12.57
CA TYR A 94 -13.66 -6.97 -12.03
C TYR A 94 -13.18 -6.62 -10.63
N SER A 95 -12.79 -7.65 -9.88
CA SER A 95 -12.01 -7.47 -8.67
C SER A 95 -10.53 -7.42 -9.05
N ILE A 96 -9.84 -6.38 -8.59
CA ILE A 96 -8.38 -6.40 -8.53
C ILE A 96 -8.00 -7.58 -7.62
N ARG A 97 -7.02 -8.37 -8.05
CA ARG A 97 -6.54 -9.55 -7.33
C ARG A 97 -6.24 -9.16 -5.89
N GLY A 98 -6.99 -9.73 -4.94
CA GLY A 98 -6.88 -9.35 -3.53
C GLY A 98 -5.53 -9.72 -2.90
N ALA A 99 -4.79 -10.63 -3.54
CA ALA A 99 -3.42 -11.01 -3.16
C ALA A 99 -2.34 -10.08 -3.74
N LEU A 100 -2.68 -9.15 -4.64
CA LEU A 100 -1.70 -8.26 -5.27
C LEU A 100 -1.33 -7.12 -4.31
N ASP A 101 -0.20 -7.28 -3.64
CA ASP A 101 0.29 -6.35 -2.61
C ASP A 101 1.48 -5.49 -3.09
N PHE A 102 2.17 -5.92 -4.16
CA PHE A 102 3.41 -5.28 -4.62
C PHE A 102 3.48 -5.08 -6.13
N LEU A 103 4.28 -4.10 -6.55
CA LEU A 103 4.83 -4.04 -7.91
C LEU A 103 6.36 -4.09 -7.83
N VAL A 104 6.98 -4.85 -8.73
CA VAL A 104 8.43 -4.82 -8.95
C VAL A 104 8.67 -3.98 -10.19
N LEU A 105 9.25 -2.80 -10.02
CA LEU A 105 9.69 -1.98 -11.15
C LEU A 105 11.10 -2.40 -11.52
N ALA A 106 11.29 -2.92 -12.73
CA ALA A 106 12.53 -3.55 -13.17
C ALA A 106 13.11 -2.87 -14.41
N ASN A 107 14.44 -2.86 -14.51
CA ASN A 107 15.16 -2.61 -15.75
C ASN A 107 16.41 -3.52 -15.81
N GLU A 108 17.24 -3.37 -16.85
CA GLU A 108 18.41 -4.23 -17.05
C GLU A 108 19.43 -4.22 -15.88
N ASN A 109 19.46 -3.15 -15.07
CA ASN A 109 20.49 -2.90 -14.07
C ASN A 109 19.96 -2.74 -12.63
N ASP A 110 18.66 -2.56 -12.45
CA ASP A 110 18.06 -2.17 -11.17
C ASP A 110 16.61 -2.63 -11.03
N ASN A 111 16.25 -3.01 -9.82
CA ASN A 111 14.90 -3.39 -9.43
C ASN A 111 14.46 -2.57 -8.21
N CYS A 112 13.21 -2.13 -8.22
CA CYS A 112 12.58 -1.42 -7.12
C CYS A 112 11.29 -2.16 -6.74
N LEU A 113 11.34 -2.85 -5.61
CA LEU A 113 10.13 -3.40 -5.00
C LEU A 113 9.31 -2.23 -4.42
N THR A 114 8.03 -2.21 -4.73
CA THR A 114 7.11 -1.18 -4.24
C THR A 114 5.88 -1.86 -3.68
N ARG A 115 5.36 -1.30 -2.58
CA ARG A 115 4.11 -1.74 -1.97
C ARG A 115 2.96 -0.93 -2.54
N ILE A 116 1.88 -1.61 -2.92
CA ILE A 116 0.64 -0.99 -3.35
C ILE A 116 -0.12 -0.49 -2.12
N ILE A 117 -0.48 0.79 -2.12
CA ILE A 117 -1.20 1.44 -1.02
C ILE A 117 -2.61 1.88 -1.41
N ASP A 118 -2.91 1.93 -2.70
CA ASP A 118 -4.26 2.10 -3.24
C ASP A 118 -4.31 1.65 -4.71
N VAL A 119 -5.51 1.31 -5.20
CA VAL A 119 -5.75 0.94 -6.60
C VAL A 119 -6.98 1.66 -7.11
N ASN A 120 -6.80 2.42 -8.19
CA ASN A 120 -7.86 3.18 -8.85
C ASN A 120 -8.04 2.69 -10.28
N THR A 121 -9.26 2.71 -10.78
CA THR A 121 -9.59 2.24 -12.14
C THR A 121 -10.43 3.27 -12.87
N GLU A 122 -10.03 3.66 -14.08
CA GLU A 122 -10.76 4.63 -14.89
C GLU A 122 -10.96 4.15 -16.34
N PRO A 123 -12.12 4.44 -16.96
CA PRO A 123 -12.35 4.10 -18.35
C PRO A 123 -11.67 5.13 -19.26
N VAL A 124 -10.68 4.71 -20.06
CA VAL A 124 -9.89 5.62 -20.90
C VAL A 124 -10.46 5.76 -22.31
N LYS A 125 -11.05 4.69 -22.85
CA LYS A 125 -11.73 4.72 -24.15
C LYS A 125 -13.03 3.96 -24.08
N ARG A 126 -14.07 4.52 -24.72
CA ARG A 126 -15.42 3.96 -24.78
C ARG A 126 -15.80 3.62 -26.21
N PHE A 127 -16.62 2.58 -26.35
CA PHE A 127 -16.96 2.00 -27.63
C PHE A 127 -18.37 1.45 -27.67
N ASN A 128 -18.98 1.52 -28.85
CA ASN A 128 -20.27 0.88 -29.14
C ASN A 128 -20.08 -0.39 -29.98
N TYR A 129 -20.60 -1.52 -29.48
CA TYR A 129 -20.62 -2.77 -30.23
C TYR A 129 -21.70 -2.74 -31.31
N GLN A 130 -21.30 -2.88 -32.58
CA GLN A 130 -22.23 -2.96 -33.70
C GLN A 130 -22.64 -4.40 -34.05
N GLY A 131 -22.96 -5.20 -33.02
CA GLY A 131 -23.34 -6.61 -33.13
C GLY A 131 -22.16 -7.60 -33.06
N ALA A 132 -22.47 -8.89 -33.21
CA ALA A 132 -21.51 -9.98 -33.04
C ALA A 132 -20.32 -9.86 -34.02
N GLY A 133 -19.15 -9.45 -33.50
CA GLY A 133 -17.87 -9.48 -34.20
C GLY A 133 -17.62 -8.37 -35.24
N LYS A 134 -18.37 -7.25 -35.21
CA LYS A 134 -18.10 -6.09 -36.09
C LYS A 134 -17.30 -4.99 -35.41
N PRO A 135 -16.48 -4.23 -36.16
CA PRO A 135 -15.50 -3.33 -35.60
C PRO A 135 -16.10 -2.20 -34.80
N ILE A 136 -15.27 -1.82 -33.86
CA ILE A 136 -15.48 -0.98 -32.70
C ILE A 136 -15.45 0.48 -33.17
N VAL A 137 -16.54 1.22 -33.00
CA VAL A 137 -16.51 2.67 -33.19
C VAL A 137 -16.29 3.30 -31.82
N GLU A 138 -15.20 4.06 -31.67
CA GLU A 138 -14.96 4.89 -30.50
C GLU A 138 -16.11 5.89 -30.35
N ASP A 139 -16.73 5.87 -29.18
CA ASP A 139 -17.87 6.70 -28.84
C ASP A 139 -17.76 7.03 -27.36
N ALA A 140 -17.72 8.32 -27.03
CA ALA A 140 -17.64 8.78 -25.64
C ALA A 140 -18.82 8.30 -24.77
N ASN A 141 -19.94 7.93 -25.38
CA ASN A 141 -21.10 7.36 -24.70
C ASN A 141 -21.22 5.85 -24.91
N GLY A 142 -20.18 5.19 -25.40
CA GLY A 142 -20.16 3.74 -25.60
C GLY A 142 -20.22 2.96 -24.28
N ASP A 143 -20.91 1.82 -24.33
CA ASP A 143 -21.14 0.95 -23.17
C ASP A 143 -19.96 0.00 -22.88
N SER A 144 -19.04 -0.16 -23.84
CA SER A 144 -17.82 -0.96 -23.68
C SER A 144 -16.61 -0.07 -23.43
N CYS A 145 -15.78 -0.41 -22.44
CA CYS A 145 -14.61 0.41 -22.09
C CYS A 145 -13.29 -0.38 -22.16
N VAL A 146 -12.21 0.30 -22.56
CA VAL A 146 -10.83 -0.05 -22.20
C VAL A 146 -10.51 0.68 -20.90
N TRP A 147 -9.97 -0.06 -19.94
CA TRP A 147 -9.70 0.43 -18.58
C TRP A 147 -8.21 0.57 -18.33
N GLU A 148 -7.86 1.66 -17.67
CA GLU A 148 -6.54 1.87 -17.08
C GLU A 148 -6.66 1.66 -15.57
N VAL A 149 -5.63 1.02 -15.01
CA VAL A 149 -5.45 0.83 -13.58
C VAL A 149 -4.29 1.69 -13.13
N SER A 150 -4.51 2.45 -12.06
CA SER A 150 -3.52 3.27 -11.40
C SER A 150 -3.23 2.71 -10.02
N PHE A 151 -1.99 2.29 -9.79
CA PHE A 151 -1.52 1.83 -8.49
C PHE A 151 -0.83 2.98 -7.77
N GLU A 152 -1.35 3.40 -6.62
CA GLU A 152 -0.59 4.25 -5.72
C GLU A 152 0.43 3.36 -4.98
N VAL A 153 1.72 3.73 -5.01
CA VAL A 153 2.80 2.87 -4.51
C VAL A 153 3.79 3.60 -3.62
N VAL A 154 4.38 2.90 -2.65
CA VAL A 154 5.50 3.36 -1.83
C VAL A 154 6.71 2.43 -2.03
N PRO A 155 7.93 2.96 -2.23
CA PRO A 155 9.11 2.11 -2.38
C PRO A 155 9.41 1.33 -1.09
N VAL A 156 9.80 0.06 -1.25
CA VAL A 156 10.37 -0.76 -0.18
C VAL A 156 11.88 -0.54 -0.21
N LEU A 157 12.41 0.10 0.83
CA LEU A 157 13.84 0.38 0.93
C LEU A 157 14.59 -0.89 1.37
N VAL A 158 15.81 -1.07 0.84
CA VAL A 158 16.71 -2.17 1.25
C VAL A 158 17.18 -1.98 2.69
N GLU A 159 17.46 -0.72 3.07
CA GLU A 159 17.89 -0.33 4.41
C GLU A 159 17.02 0.86 4.88
N PRO A 160 15.74 0.62 5.25
CA PRO A 160 14.91 1.68 5.78
C PRO A 160 15.42 2.11 7.15
N ARG A 161 15.17 3.38 7.50
CA ARG A 161 15.32 3.84 8.88
C ARG A 161 14.05 3.50 9.66
N TYR A 162 14.21 3.29 10.96
CA TYR A 162 13.12 2.88 11.83
C TYR A 162 12.83 3.93 12.88
N TYR A 163 11.57 4.34 12.99
CA TYR A 163 11.16 5.40 13.90
C TYR A 163 10.18 4.89 14.96
N LEU A 164 10.40 5.29 16.21
CA LEU A 164 9.41 5.11 17.26
C LEU A 164 8.53 6.37 17.37
N MET A 165 7.27 6.21 16.99
CA MET A 165 6.22 7.20 17.20
C MET A 165 5.55 6.95 18.55
N ARG A 166 5.05 8.01 19.20
CA ARG A 166 4.39 7.89 20.50
C ARG A 166 3.00 8.49 20.44
N TRP A 167 2.03 7.76 20.97
CA TRP A 167 0.63 8.15 21.05
C TRP A 167 0.11 8.03 22.47
N ASN A 168 -0.37 9.15 23.02
CA ASN A 168 -1.13 9.16 24.25
C ASN A 168 -2.57 9.60 23.93
N PRO A 169 -3.56 8.69 23.98
CA PRO A 169 -4.94 9.00 23.58
C PRO A 169 -5.62 10.03 24.49
N SER A 170 -5.09 10.28 25.70
CA SER A 170 -5.65 11.25 26.65
C SER A 170 -5.26 12.70 26.36
N ILE A 171 -4.19 12.93 25.58
CA ILE A 171 -3.67 14.29 25.30
C ILE A 171 -3.45 14.57 23.81
N SER A 172 -3.37 13.54 22.97
CA SER A 172 -3.22 13.72 21.53
C SER A 172 -4.52 14.22 20.90
N SER A 173 -4.42 14.95 19.79
CA SER A 173 -5.56 15.28 18.95
C SER A 173 -6.17 14.04 18.26
N PHE A 174 -5.37 12.98 18.09
CA PHE A 174 -5.84 11.68 17.63
C PHE A 174 -6.32 10.87 18.84
N THR A 175 -7.64 10.72 18.98
CA THR A 175 -8.26 10.11 20.16
C THR A 175 -8.42 8.59 19.99
N GLU A 176 -8.75 7.89 21.09
CA GLU A 176 -9.11 6.46 21.04
C GLU A 176 -10.22 6.19 20.02
N LYS A 177 -11.23 7.08 19.95
CA LYS A 177 -12.36 6.95 19.03
C LYS A 177 -11.95 7.15 17.57
N ASP A 178 -10.96 8.00 17.31
CA ASP A 178 -10.40 8.16 15.97
C ASP A 178 -9.65 6.90 15.56
N PHE A 179 -8.88 6.30 16.47
CA PHE A 179 -8.23 5.00 16.25
C PHE A 179 -9.24 3.88 15.96
N GLU A 180 -10.30 3.75 16.77
CA GLU A 180 -11.40 2.80 16.52
C GLU A 180 -12.01 2.98 15.13
N LYS A 181 -12.26 4.23 14.75
CA LYS A 181 -12.81 4.57 13.43
C LYS A 181 -11.83 4.20 12.32
N CYS A 182 -10.54 4.45 12.48
CA CYS A 182 -9.51 4.09 11.52
C CYS A 182 -9.42 2.58 11.34
N VAL A 183 -9.33 1.80 12.42
CA VAL A 183 -9.28 0.32 12.38
C VAL A 183 -10.55 -0.24 11.72
N LYS A 184 -11.74 0.30 12.05
CA LYS A 184 -13.00 -0.18 11.47
C LYS A 184 -13.15 0.13 9.97
N ASN A 185 -12.58 1.23 9.49
CA ASN A 185 -12.71 1.67 8.10
C ASN A 185 -11.42 1.45 7.30
N GLN A 186 -10.64 0.43 7.68
CA GLN A 186 -9.46 0.05 6.93
C GLN A 186 -9.83 -0.34 5.50
N VAL A 187 -9.01 0.08 4.55
CA VAL A 187 -9.07 -0.33 3.15
C VAL A 187 -7.84 -1.20 2.92
N HIS A 188 -8.03 -2.44 2.44
CA HIS A 188 -6.96 -3.43 2.31
C HIS A 188 -6.13 -3.65 3.60
N GLY A 189 -6.79 -3.58 4.77
CA GLY A 189 -6.12 -3.72 6.08
C GLY A 189 -5.26 -2.52 6.50
N MET A 190 -5.40 -1.38 5.82
CA MET A 190 -4.61 -0.18 6.04
C MET A 190 -5.47 1.06 6.33
N PHE A 191 -4.89 2.04 7.02
CA PHE A 191 -5.48 3.38 7.16
C PHE A 191 -4.39 4.45 7.13
N ARG A 192 -4.75 5.70 6.80
CA ARG A 192 -3.80 6.82 6.68
C ARG A 192 -4.01 7.84 7.79
N ILE A 193 -2.91 8.34 8.32
CA ILE A 193 -2.85 9.47 9.25
C ILE A 193 -1.61 10.30 8.95
N ASN A 194 -1.52 11.50 9.50
CA ASN A 194 -0.24 12.19 9.65
C ASN A 194 0.21 12.14 11.11
N TRP A 195 1.51 12.29 11.33
CA TRP A 195 2.05 12.32 12.69
C TRP A 195 3.26 13.23 12.80
N SER A 196 3.42 13.87 13.95
CA SER A 196 4.59 14.70 14.20
C SER A 196 5.83 13.84 14.41
N ILE A 197 6.93 14.23 13.78
CA ILE A 197 8.23 13.57 13.86
C ILE A 197 9.30 14.54 14.40
N ASN A 198 10.04 14.11 15.42
CA ASN A 198 11.03 14.96 16.08
C ASN A 198 12.41 14.88 15.42
N GLU A 199 12.89 13.69 15.08
CA GLU A 199 14.18 13.44 14.41
C GLU A 199 13.96 13.27 12.91
N TRP A 200 13.46 14.33 12.28
CA TRP A 200 12.96 14.32 10.91
C TRP A 200 14.04 14.53 9.87
N GLU A 201 15.21 15.05 10.24
CA GLU A 201 16.25 15.50 9.30
C GLU A 201 16.70 14.36 8.37
N GLU A 202 16.70 13.15 8.89
CA GLU A 202 17.06 11.92 8.19
C GLU A 202 15.85 11.08 7.74
N ALA A 203 14.62 11.45 8.13
CA ALA A 203 13.44 10.69 7.76
C ALA A 203 13.10 10.90 6.28
N ARG A 204 12.75 9.83 5.57
CA ARG A 204 12.35 9.85 4.16
C ARG A 204 11.12 8.99 3.92
N ARG A 205 10.42 9.25 2.81
CA ARG A 205 9.39 8.34 2.30
C ARG A 205 9.96 6.92 2.16
N GLY A 206 9.21 5.91 2.60
CA GLY A 206 9.60 4.50 2.59
C GLY A 206 10.16 3.99 3.93
N ASP A 207 10.61 4.87 4.83
CA ASP A 207 11.05 4.50 6.18
C ASP A 207 9.92 3.85 6.99
N ILE A 208 10.29 3.03 7.96
CA ILE A 208 9.35 2.26 8.79
C ILE A 208 9.11 2.98 10.11
N PHE A 209 7.88 2.90 10.63
CA PHE A 209 7.57 3.39 11.96
C PHE A 209 6.87 2.33 12.82
N TYR A 210 7.03 2.45 14.14
CA TYR A 210 6.28 1.74 15.16
C TYR A 210 5.53 2.73 16.05
N MET A 211 4.22 2.54 16.24
CA MET A 211 3.42 3.39 17.10
C MET A 211 3.32 2.80 18.50
N MET A 212 3.99 3.46 19.45
CA MET A 212 3.94 3.15 20.87
C MET A 212 2.79 3.91 21.55
N ARG A 213 1.79 3.19 22.06
CA ARG A 213 0.80 3.73 22.99
C ARG A 213 1.44 3.95 24.36
N VAL A 214 1.24 5.13 24.94
CA VAL A 214 1.78 5.50 26.25
C VAL A 214 0.75 6.28 27.07
N GLY A 215 0.95 6.33 28.39
CA GLY A 215 0.16 7.16 29.30
C GLY A 215 -1.08 6.50 29.90
N ASP A 216 -1.30 5.21 29.63
CA ASP A 216 -2.34 4.39 30.27
C ASP A 216 -1.88 2.92 30.46
N ASP A 217 -2.79 2.06 30.92
CA ASP A 217 -2.56 0.65 31.24
C ASP A 217 -2.51 -0.27 30.00
N LYS A 218 -2.76 0.27 28.80
CA LYS A 218 -2.69 -0.45 27.53
C LYS A 218 -1.41 -0.11 26.75
N ALA A 219 -0.36 0.31 27.45
CA ALA A 219 0.90 0.70 26.83
C ALA A 219 1.56 -0.45 26.06
N GLY A 220 2.11 -0.13 24.88
CA GLY A 220 2.73 -1.09 23.97
C GLY A 220 2.69 -0.63 22.52
N ILE A 221 3.31 -1.37 21.62
CA ILE A 221 3.21 -1.12 20.18
C ILE A 221 1.84 -1.57 19.69
N VAL A 222 1.05 -0.63 19.15
CA VAL A 222 -0.37 -0.85 18.80
C VAL A 222 -0.62 -0.92 17.30
N PHE A 223 0.30 -0.39 16.48
CA PHE A 223 0.35 -0.54 15.03
C PHE A 223 1.73 -0.09 14.52
N ASN A 224 2.02 -0.37 13.26
CA ASN A 224 3.24 0.06 12.58
C ASN A 224 2.92 0.42 11.12
N GLY A 225 3.93 0.74 10.33
CA GLY A 225 3.74 0.96 8.90
C GLY A 225 4.88 1.73 8.27
N GLN A 226 4.58 2.46 7.20
CA GLN A 226 5.58 3.19 6.42
C GLN A 226 5.27 4.68 6.34
N LEU A 227 6.32 5.49 6.24
CA LEU A 227 6.22 6.89 5.84
C LEU A 227 5.88 6.94 4.35
N ILE A 228 4.79 7.62 4.03
CA ILE A 228 4.36 7.89 2.64
C ILE A 228 4.62 9.35 2.26
N SER A 229 5.38 10.11 3.03
CA SER A 229 5.87 11.42 2.62
C SER A 229 7.26 11.66 3.18
N ASP A 230 7.99 12.56 2.53
CA ASP A 230 9.08 13.23 3.21
C ASP A 230 8.52 14.17 4.31
N PRO A 231 9.33 14.51 5.33
CA PRO A 231 8.90 15.42 6.37
C PRO A 231 8.54 16.80 5.84
N TYR A 232 7.40 17.33 6.28
CA TYR A 232 6.92 18.65 5.92
C TYR A 232 6.57 19.49 7.15
N PRO A 233 6.73 20.83 7.10
CA PRO A 233 6.39 21.69 8.21
C PRO A 233 4.87 21.83 8.35
N GLY A 234 4.37 21.77 9.58
CA GLY A 234 2.98 22.01 9.94
C GLY A 234 2.85 22.85 11.20
N GLU A 235 1.63 23.34 11.45
CA GLU A 235 1.29 24.03 12.70
C GLU A 235 1.30 23.05 13.87
N ASP A 236 1.55 23.56 15.08
CA ASP A 236 1.51 22.71 16.27
C ASP A 236 0.08 22.26 16.56
N TRP A 237 -0.13 20.95 16.68
CA TRP A 237 -1.41 20.39 17.13
C TRP A 237 -1.80 20.90 18.53
N ALA A 238 -0.81 21.31 19.34
CA ALA A 238 -1.01 21.89 20.67
C ALA A 238 -1.24 23.42 20.66
N GLY A 239 -1.38 24.05 19.48
CA GLY A 239 -1.73 25.47 19.36
C GLY A 239 -0.61 26.46 19.71
N CYS A 240 0.65 26.03 19.76
CA CYS A 240 1.80 26.91 19.89
C CYS A 240 2.23 27.47 18.53
N THR A 241 2.89 28.64 18.53
CA THR A 241 3.47 29.27 17.32
C THR A 241 4.69 28.54 16.76
N LYS A 242 5.10 27.40 17.34
CA LYS A 242 6.25 26.63 16.89
C LYS A 242 5.84 25.74 15.73
N ARG A 243 6.55 25.85 14.60
CA ARG A 243 6.43 24.87 13.51
C ARG A 243 6.96 23.52 14.00
N ARG A 244 6.22 22.46 13.69
CA ARG A 244 6.66 21.06 13.84
C ARG A 244 6.80 20.42 12.48
N MET A 245 7.54 19.33 12.43
CA MET A 245 7.63 18.50 11.24
C MET A 245 6.65 17.35 11.37
N TYR A 246 5.97 17.06 10.26
CA TYR A 246 5.01 15.99 10.12
C TYR A 246 5.39 15.09 8.96
N VAL A 247 4.94 13.84 9.04
CA VAL A 247 5.00 12.88 7.96
C VAL A 247 3.62 12.26 7.80
N ASP A 248 3.28 11.92 6.55
CA ASP A 248 2.11 11.10 6.27
C ASP A 248 2.49 9.63 6.41
N LEU A 249 1.59 8.85 7.02
CA LEU A 249 1.80 7.46 7.37
C LEU A 249 0.74 6.60 6.71
N ILE A 250 1.17 5.46 6.15
CA ILE A 250 0.29 4.32 5.91
C ILE A 250 0.44 3.38 7.10
N CYS A 251 -0.64 3.20 7.86
CA CYS A 251 -0.69 2.35 9.05
C CYS A 251 -1.17 0.96 8.68
N THR A 252 -0.42 -0.04 9.10
CA THR A 252 -0.65 -1.47 8.88
C THR A 252 -0.59 -2.22 10.21
N ASN A 253 -1.01 -3.49 10.19
CA ASN A 253 -0.89 -4.40 11.32
C ASN A 253 -1.39 -3.76 12.63
N ALA A 254 -2.61 -3.20 12.62
CA ALA A 254 -3.14 -2.53 13.79
C ALA A 254 -3.81 -3.53 14.73
N SER A 255 -3.51 -3.44 16.02
CA SER A 255 -4.25 -4.14 17.08
C SER A 255 -5.72 -3.73 17.05
N GLU A 256 -6.63 -4.69 17.23
CA GLU A 256 -8.05 -4.37 17.40
C GLU A 256 -8.24 -3.51 18.66
N THR A 257 -9.16 -2.55 18.60
CA THR A 257 -9.37 -1.65 19.73
C THR A 257 -9.92 -2.39 20.93
N GLY A 258 -9.26 -2.21 22.08
CA GLY A 258 -9.62 -2.88 23.33
C GLY A 258 -8.89 -4.21 23.55
N ASN A 259 -8.18 -4.73 22.55
CA ASN A 259 -7.30 -5.88 22.71
C ASN A 259 -5.92 -5.47 23.24
N GLU A 260 -5.12 -6.48 23.55
CA GLU A 260 -3.72 -6.32 23.94
C GLU A 260 -2.91 -5.70 22.78
N PRO A 261 -1.94 -4.82 23.05
CA PRO A 261 -1.01 -4.33 22.03
C PRO A 261 -0.30 -5.48 21.31
N ILE A 262 0.13 -5.26 20.06
CA ILE A 262 0.91 -6.22 19.27
C ILE A 262 2.13 -6.66 20.06
N ILE A 263 2.83 -5.70 20.65
CA ILE A 263 3.91 -5.95 21.61
C ILE A 263 3.60 -5.15 22.89
N PRO A 264 3.21 -5.80 23.98
CA PRO A 264 2.97 -5.16 25.27
C PRO A 264 4.21 -4.43 25.79
N PHE A 265 4.01 -3.32 26.50
CA PHE A 265 5.09 -2.56 27.14
C PHE A 265 5.99 -3.42 28.02
N THR A 266 5.40 -4.36 28.78
CA THR A 266 6.17 -5.26 29.66
C THR A 266 7.17 -6.10 28.87
N LYS A 267 6.76 -6.66 27.72
CA LYS A 267 7.66 -7.43 26.85
C LYS A 267 8.79 -6.55 26.28
N LEU A 268 8.46 -5.33 25.84
CA LEU A 268 9.46 -4.37 25.34
C LEU A 268 10.49 -4.03 26.42
N GLN A 269 10.04 -3.74 27.64
CA GLN A 269 10.91 -3.37 28.75
C GLN A 269 11.76 -4.55 29.24
N GLU A 270 11.23 -5.77 29.23
CA GLU A 270 11.99 -6.98 29.60
C GLU A 270 13.06 -7.32 28.57
N ALA A 271 12.74 -7.22 27.27
CA ALA A 271 13.67 -7.53 26.19
C ALA A 271 14.73 -6.44 26.00
N ILE A 272 14.35 -5.16 26.11
CA ILE A 272 15.19 -4.00 25.80
C ILE A 272 15.13 -3.00 26.98
N PRO A 273 15.66 -3.36 28.16
CA PRO A 273 15.53 -2.57 29.38
C PRO A 273 16.34 -1.26 29.34
N SER A 274 17.32 -1.15 28.45
CA SER A 274 18.15 0.05 28.27
C SER A 274 17.42 1.19 27.56
N PHE A 275 16.35 0.88 26.82
CA PHE A 275 15.63 1.85 26.01
C PHE A 275 14.45 2.47 26.78
N GLU A 276 14.32 3.79 26.73
CA GLU A 276 13.23 4.51 27.39
C GLU A 276 11.96 4.50 26.52
N TRP A 277 11.14 3.46 26.71
CA TRP A 277 9.88 3.27 25.99
C TRP A 277 8.78 4.25 26.42
N SER A 278 8.71 4.59 27.71
CA SER A 278 7.55 5.26 28.31
C SER A 278 7.55 6.79 28.15
N LYS A 279 8.72 7.38 27.89
CA LYS A 279 8.92 8.83 27.82
C LYS A 279 9.68 9.21 26.55
N GLY A 280 9.66 10.51 26.24
CA GLY A 280 10.37 11.10 25.11
C GLY A 280 9.45 11.78 24.12
N HIS A 281 10.04 12.22 23.00
CA HIS A 281 9.31 12.81 21.89
C HIS A 281 8.77 11.73 20.94
N SER A 282 7.78 12.08 20.12
CA SER A 282 7.36 11.20 19.02
C SER A 282 8.34 11.34 17.85
N GLY A 283 8.59 10.25 17.14
CA GLY A 283 9.48 10.24 15.96
C GLY A 283 10.94 10.31 16.37
N VAL A 284 11.36 9.34 17.19
CA VAL A 284 12.76 9.10 17.56
C VAL A 284 13.32 8.02 16.65
N LEU A 285 14.51 8.23 16.08
CA LEU A 285 15.20 7.22 15.28
C LEU A 285 15.66 6.09 16.19
N LEU A 286 15.32 4.86 15.83
CA LEU A 286 15.79 3.66 16.49
C LEU A 286 17.15 3.26 15.92
N SER A 287 18.10 2.97 16.80
CA SER A 287 19.39 2.42 16.41
C SER A 287 19.27 0.93 16.08
N ASP A 288 20.23 0.43 15.29
CA ASP A 288 20.23 -0.94 14.79
C ASP A 288 20.17 -1.99 15.93
N ASP A 289 20.85 -1.73 17.06
CA ASP A 289 20.83 -2.62 18.23
C ASP A 289 19.44 -2.74 18.87
N ILE A 290 18.66 -1.66 18.88
CA ILE A 290 17.28 -1.67 19.36
C ILE A 290 16.38 -2.40 18.37
N MET A 291 16.61 -2.19 17.08
CA MET A 291 15.85 -2.85 16.02
C MET A 291 16.09 -4.36 15.96
N ASP A 292 17.33 -4.80 16.10
CA ASP A 292 17.71 -6.21 16.15
C ASP A 292 16.96 -6.96 17.25
N GLU A 293 16.80 -6.34 18.43
CA GLU A 293 16.03 -6.94 19.52
C GLU A 293 14.51 -6.81 19.30
N LEU A 294 14.03 -5.70 18.73
CA LEU A 294 12.61 -5.48 18.49
C LEU A 294 12.04 -6.49 17.46
N VAL A 295 12.81 -6.80 16.41
CA VAL A 295 12.42 -7.79 15.38
C VAL A 295 12.22 -9.19 15.97
N LYS A 296 12.94 -9.56 17.04
CA LYS A 296 12.76 -10.86 17.71
C LYS A 296 11.44 -10.98 18.46
N LEU A 297 10.74 -9.85 18.69
CA LEU A 297 9.47 -9.80 19.38
C LEU A 297 8.26 -9.81 18.43
N MET A 298 8.50 -9.68 17.12
CA MET A 298 7.49 -9.67 16.06
C MET A 298 7.30 -11.06 15.47
#